data_AF-A0A1Q3ZZD0-F1
#
_entry.id   AF-A0A1Q3ZZD0-F1
#
_cell.length_a   1.000
_cell.length_b   1.000
_cell.length_c   1.000
_cell.angle_alpha   90.00
_cell.angle_beta   90.00
_cell.angle_gamma   90.00
#
_symmetry.space_group_name_H-M   'P 1'
#
loop_
_entity.id
_entity.type
_entity.pdbx_description
1 polymer ?
#
loop_
_entity_poly.entity_id
_entity_poly.type
_entity_poly.pdbx_seq_one_letter_code
_entity_poly.pdbx_strand_id
1 'polypeptide(L)'
;MTASARHRGGRAARATATAVAAALLTACVAPRATAEVVEVGGFDVFDCRAAATPGGIPDGFEPVAAYSCDEFGYEDEAGRWSGTTVRRLEGELAPLLEAFAAPDDPPSIGPCPTVDMLLIEVWLVDAGDRGIRLRYPLDGCGLPKADDALWAVDALRVVAEKHLDAELVEPGDAGP
;
A
#
# COMPACT_ATOMS: atom_id res chain seq x y z
N MET A 1 46.19 -72.54 -3.79
CA MET A 1 45.88 -72.73 -2.35
C MET A 1 44.43 -72.35 -2.13
N THR A 2 43.55 -73.34 -2.13
CA THR A 2 42.09 -73.21 -1.94
C THR A 2 41.78 -73.34 -0.46
N ALA A 3 41.07 -72.37 0.11
CA ALA A 3 40.46 -72.50 1.43
C ALA A 3 39.09 -71.82 1.43
N SER A 4 38.11 -72.62 1.82
CA SER A 4 36.68 -72.35 1.88
C SER A 4 36.30 -71.73 3.24
N ALA A 5 35.42 -70.72 3.25
CA ALA A 5 34.79 -70.23 4.48
C ALA A 5 33.36 -69.71 4.25
N ARG A 6 32.42 -70.61 4.55
CA ARG A 6 31.11 -70.49 5.25
C ARG A 6 30.17 -69.28 5.04
N HIS A 7 28.93 -69.70 4.81
CA HIS A 7 27.64 -69.02 4.80
C HIS A 7 27.16 -68.50 6.17
N ARG A 8 26.52 -67.31 6.21
CA ARG A 8 25.47 -66.78 7.12
C ARG A 8 25.12 -65.38 6.58
N GLY A 9 23.92 -65.01 6.13
CA GLY A 9 22.58 -65.25 6.66
C GLY A 9 22.22 -64.12 7.63
N GLY A 10 21.48 -63.09 7.19
CA GLY A 10 20.95 -62.09 8.15
C GLY A 10 20.46 -60.75 7.59
N ARG A 11 19.21 -60.75 7.11
CA ARG A 11 18.15 -59.74 7.33
C ARG A 11 18.42 -58.25 7.03
N ALA A 12 17.65 -57.77 6.07
CA ALA A 12 17.25 -56.38 5.90
C ALA A 12 16.75 -55.76 7.22
N ALA A 13 17.32 -54.61 7.59
CA ALA A 13 16.73 -53.69 8.56
C ALA A 13 16.28 -52.45 7.79
N ARG A 14 14.98 -52.42 7.45
CA ARG A 14 14.27 -51.18 7.12
C ARG A 14 14.28 -50.32 8.38
N ALA A 15 15.12 -49.29 8.40
CA ALA A 15 15.03 -48.23 9.39
C ALA A 15 13.91 -47.27 8.96
N THR A 16 12.68 -47.58 9.38
CA THR A 16 11.60 -46.59 9.46
C THR A 16 11.65 -45.96 10.84
N ALA A 17 12.01 -44.67 10.91
CA ALA A 17 11.79 -43.86 12.10
C ALA A 17 11.62 -42.38 11.69
N THR A 18 10.36 -42.05 11.41
CA THR A 18 9.64 -40.87 11.89
C THR A 18 10.35 -39.51 11.82
N ALA A 19 10.18 -38.81 10.69
CA ALA A 19 10.34 -37.37 10.65
C ALA A 19 9.16 -36.73 11.42
N VAL A 20 9.42 -36.25 12.63
CA VAL A 20 8.48 -35.36 13.33
C VAL A 20 8.57 -34.01 12.61
N ALA A 21 7.66 -33.77 11.67
CA ALA A 21 7.45 -32.45 11.11
C ALA A 21 6.82 -31.58 12.20
N ALA A 22 7.64 -30.78 12.89
CA ALA A 22 7.16 -29.68 13.70
C ALA A 22 6.50 -28.67 12.74
N ALA A 23 5.18 -28.74 12.61
CA ALA A 23 4.38 -27.73 11.93
C ALA A 23 4.42 -26.46 12.79
N LEU A 24 5.39 -25.59 12.50
CA LEU A 24 5.34 -24.20 12.93
C LEU A 24 4.11 -23.58 12.28
N LEU A 25 3.07 -23.32 13.08
CA LEU A 25 1.96 -22.46 12.70
C LEU A 25 2.46 -21.01 12.68
N THR A 26 3.39 -20.70 11.78
CA THR A 26 3.57 -19.33 11.32
C THR A 26 2.29 -18.96 10.61
N ALA A 27 1.47 -18.13 11.23
CA ALA A 27 0.40 -17.43 10.53
C ALA A 27 1.06 -16.71 9.34
N CYS A 28 0.89 -17.26 8.14
CA CYS A 28 1.39 -16.63 6.93
C CYS A 28 0.57 -15.35 6.73
N VAL A 29 1.05 -14.23 7.25
CA VAL A 29 0.66 -12.92 6.75
C VAL A 29 1.13 -12.92 5.29
N ALA A 30 0.20 -13.00 4.36
CA ALA A 30 0.52 -12.93 2.95
C ALA A 30 1.19 -11.56 2.70
N PRO A 31 2.28 -11.50 1.94
CA PRO A 31 2.90 -10.23 1.60
C PRO A 31 1.87 -9.33 0.89
N ARG A 32 1.90 -8.04 1.21
CA ARG A 32 1.07 -7.03 0.56
C ARG A 32 1.29 -7.09 -0.95
N ALA A 33 0.20 -7.05 -1.72
CA ALA A 33 0.29 -6.94 -3.17
C ALA A 33 1.02 -5.65 -3.56
N THR A 34 1.92 -5.74 -4.53
CA THR A 34 2.62 -4.58 -5.09
C THR A 34 1.66 -3.74 -5.92
N ALA A 35 1.82 -2.43 -5.88
CA ALA A 35 1.05 -1.50 -6.69
C ALA A 35 1.34 -1.70 -8.18
N GLU A 36 0.33 -1.39 -9.00
CA GLU A 36 0.47 -1.34 -10.44
C GLU A 36 1.23 -0.08 -10.86
N VAL A 37 2.27 -0.26 -11.68
CA VAL A 37 3.01 0.85 -12.29
C VAL A 37 2.30 1.27 -13.57
N VAL A 38 1.86 2.52 -13.64
CA VAL A 38 1.15 3.09 -14.79
C VAL A 38 1.85 4.34 -15.29
N GLU A 39 1.78 4.60 -16.59
CA GLU A 39 2.22 5.87 -17.16
C GLU A 39 1.21 6.96 -16.77
N VAL A 40 1.66 8.03 -16.13
CA VAL A 40 0.78 9.12 -15.66
C VAL A 40 1.07 10.46 -16.33
N GLY A 41 2.23 10.60 -16.97
CA GLY A 41 2.68 11.84 -17.58
C GLY A 41 3.02 12.92 -16.55
N GLY A 42 3.33 14.11 -17.05
CA GLY A 42 3.65 15.26 -16.21
C GLY A 42 2.46 15.73 -15.35
N PHE A 43 2.75 16.54 -14.33
CA PHE A 43 1.75 17.03 -13.38
C PHE A 43 0.52 17.69 -14.05
N ASP A 44 0.72 18.42 -15.14
CA ASP A 44 -0.36 19.12 -15.85
C ASP A 44 -1.45 18.17 -16.38
N VAL A 45 -1.06 16.97 -16.82
CA VAL A 45 -1.98 15.97 -17.40
C VAL A 45 -2.35 14.85 -16.43
N PHE A 46 -1.71 14.79 -15.26
CA PHE A 46 -1.97 13.77 -14.25
C PHE A 46 -3.44 13.74 -13.80
N ASP A 47 -4.05 12.55 -13.76
CA ASP A 47 -5.41 12.35 -13.26
C ASP A 47 -5.41 11.17 -12.26
N CYS A 48 -5.66 11.45 -10.98
CA CYS A 48 -5.71 10.38 -9.97
C CYS A 48 -6.96 9.53 -10.01
N ARG A 49 -7.95 9.88 -10.84
CA ARG A 49 -9.09 9.00 -11.14
C ARG A 49 -8.70 7.91 -12.14
N ALA A 50 -7.52 7.99 -12.74
CA ALA A 50 -6.99 6.95 -13.59
C ALA A 50 -6.95 5.61 -12.84
N ALA A 51 -7.40 4.56 -13.52
CA ALA A 51 -7.42 3.23 -12.94
C ALA A 51 -5.98 2.72 -12.73
N ALA A 52 -5.59 2.51 -11.48
CA ALA A 52 -4.38 1.79 -11.08
C ALA A 52 -4.67 0.95 -9.84
N THR A 53 -4.25 -0.31 -9.84
CA THR A 53 -4.41 -1.18 -8.68
C THR A 53 -3.52 -0.69 -7.53
N PRO A 54 -4.09 -0.30 -6.38
CA PRO A 54 -3.32 0.24 -5.28
C PRO A 54 -2.56 -0.88 -4.54
N GLY A 55 -1.37 -0.57 -4.05
CA GLY A 55 -0.56 -1.57 -3.36
C GLY A 55 0.68 -1.01 -2.66
N GLY A 56 1.58 -1.93 -2.30
CA GLY A 56 2.91 -1.60 -1.78
C GLY A 56 3.87 -1.15 -2.89
N ILE A 57 4.96 -0.50 -2.52
CA ILE A 57 5.95 0.01 -3.47
C ILE A 57 6.66 -1.17 -4.16
N PRO A 58 6.64 -1.27 -5.51
CA PRO A 58 7.39 -2.30 -6.23
C PRO A 58 8.90 -2.19 -6.04
N ASP A 59 9.61 -3.31 -6.05
CA ASP A 59 11.07 -3.34 -5.97
C ASP A 59 11.70 -2.50 -7.09
N GLY A 60 12.62 -1.61 -6.74
CA GLY A 60 13.32 -0.74 -7.68
C GLY A 60 12.50 0.44 -8.21
N PHE A 61 11.30 0.69 -7.68
CA PHE A 61 10.59 1.93 -7.94
C PHE A 61 11.25 3.08 -7.16
N GLU A 62 11.80 4.07 -7.87
CA GLU A 62 12.55 5.20 -7.30
C GLU A 62 11.73 6.50 -7.45
N PRO A 63 10.91 6.86 -6.45
CA PRO A 63 10.06 8.03 -6.53
C PRO A 63 10.86 9.33 -6.40
N VAL A 64 10.46 10.34 -7.17
CA VAL A 64 11.00 11.70 -7.11
C VAL A 64 9.98 12.72 -6.62
N ALA A 65 8.70 12.37 -6.62
CA ALA A 65 7.62 13.17 -6.07
C ALA A 65 6.51 12.26 -5.50
N ALA A 66 5.70 12.83 -4.61
CA ALA A 66 4.44 12.25 -4.18
C ALA A 66 3.30 13.15 -4.62
N TYR A 67 2.20 12.60 -5.10
CA TYR A 67 1.00 13.39 -5.39
C TYR A 67 -0.09 13.01 -4.38
N SER A 68 -0.76 13.99 -3.80
CA SER A 68 -1.97 13.75 -3.00
C SER A 68 -3.20 14.09 -3.82
N CYS A 69 -4.24 13.25 -3.70
CA CYS A 69 -5.55 13.53 -4.24
C CYS A 69 -6.59 13.58 -3.13
N ASP A 70 -7.14 14.78 -2.98
CA ASP A 70 -8.14 15.12 -1.99
C ASP A 70 -9.48 15.35 -2.70
N GLU A 71 -10.41 14.42 -2.53
CA GLU A 71 -11.73 14.43 -3.17
C GLU A 71 -12.81 15.09 -2.31
N PHE A 72 -12.44 15.73 -1.19
CA PHE A 72 -13.40 16.32 -0.25
C PHE A 72 -13.88 17.73 -0.63
N GLY A 73 -13.51 18.20 -1.84
CA GLY A 73 -13.77 19.56 -2.28
C GLY A 73 -12.86 20.59 -1.61
N TYR A 74 -13.06 21.86 -1.94
CA TYR A 74 -12.27 22.96 -1.40
C TYR A 74 -13.10 24.24 -1.29
N GLU A 75 -12.61 25.20 -0.52
CA GLU A 75 -13.26 26.51 -0.34
C GLU A 75 -12.32 27.63 -0.77
N ASP A 76 -12.86 28.60 -1.50
CA ASP A 76 -12.17 29.82 -1.88
C ASP A 76 -13.11 31.04 -1.79
N GLU A 77 -12.67 32.19 -2.32
CA GLU A 77 -13.45 33.43 -2.30
C GLU A 77 -14.79 33.35 -3.07
N ALA A 78 -14.91 32.43 -4.04
CA ALA A 78 -16.13 32.20 -4.80
C ALA A 78 -17.13 31.30 -4.07
N GLY A 79 -16.66 30.52 -3.08
CA GLY A 79 -17.49 29.67 -2.23
C GLY A 79 -16.92 28.26 -2.09
N ARG A 80 -17.82 27.29 -1.88
CA ARG A 80 -17.46 25.88 -1.76
C ARG A 80 -17.52 25.22 -3.13
N TRP A 81 -16.48 24.46 -3.45
CA TRP A 81 -16.35 23.68 -4.67
C TRP A 81 -16.46 22.19 -4.37
N SER A 82 -17.19 21.47 -5.21
CA SER A 82 -17.02 20.02 -5.37
C SER A 82 -15.90 19.79 -6.40
N GLY A 83 -15.08 18.78 -6.19
CA GLY A 83 -13.97 18.47 -7.08
C GLY A 83 -12.85 17.75 -6.35
N THR A 84 -11.77 17.45 -7.09
CA THR A 84 -10.57 16.84 -6.53
C THR A 84 -9.41 17.82 -6.57
N THR A 85 -8.82 18.13 -5.41
CA THR A 85 -7.58 18.88 -5.34
C THR A 85 -6.41 17.91 -5.48
N VAL A 86 -5.60 18.11 -6.51
CA VAL A 86 -4.38 17.35 -6.77
C VAL A 86 -3.19 18.22 -6.42
N ARG A 87 -2.32 17.74 -5.53
CA ARG A 87 -1.10 18.46 -5.15
C ARG A 87 0.12 17.63 -5.53
N ARG A 88 1.11 18.29 -6.15
CA ARG A 88 2.46 17.75 -6.28
C ARG A 88 3.24 18.12 -5.03
N LEU A 89 3.80 17.10 -4.39
CA LEU A 89 4.53 17.18 -3.13
C LEU A 89 5.98 16.76 -3.38
N GLU A 90 6.92 17.56 -2.88
CA GLU A 90 8.35 17.30 -2.97
C GLU A 90 9.05 17.56 -1.63
N GLY A 91 10.23 16.97 -1.44
CA GLY A 91 11.01 17.07 -0.22
C GLY A 91 11.66 15.74 0.12
N GLU A 92 11.95 15.53 1.40
CA GLU A 92 12.46 14.26 1.91
C GLU A 92 11.36 13.20 1.88
N LEU A 93 11.36 12.33 0.87
CA LEU A 93 10.32 11.29 0.71
C LEU A 93 10.51 10.11 1.67
N ALA A 94 11.70 9.93 2.27
CA ALA A 94 12.00 8.75 3.08
C ALA A 94 10.97 8.44 4.18
N PRO A 95 10.49 9.42 4.98
CA PRO A 95 9.45 9.16 5.99
C PRO A 95 8.13 8.66 5.38
N LEU A 96 7.74 9.16 4.21
CA LEU A 96 6.54 8.71 3.49
C LEU A 96 6.69 7.26 3.04
N LEU A 97 7.85 6.92 2.46
CA LEU A 97 8.14 5.56 2.01
C LEU A 97 8.15 4.58 3.19
N GLU A 98 8.70 4.98 4.33
CA GLU A 98 8.71 4.16 5.55
C GLU A 98 7.29 3.92 6.07
N ALA A 99 6.45 4.97 6.15
CA ALA A 99 5.08 4.85 6.61
C ALA A 99 4.26 3.89 5.73
N PHE A 100 4.37 3.99 4.40
CA PHE A 100 3.66 3.11 3.48
C PHE A 100 4.29 1.71 3.35
N ALA A 101 5.56 1.54 3.70
CA ALA A 101 6.23 0.24 3.77
C ALA A 101 5.92 -0.52 5.07
N ALA A 102 5.34 0.13 6.08
CA ALA A 102 4.97 -0.55 7.32
C ALA A 102 4.08 -1.77 7.04
N PRO A 103 4.27 -2.89 7.76
CA PRO A 103 3.50 -4.11 7.52
C PRO A 103 2.04 -3.94 7.94
N ASP A 104 1.19 -4.77 7.33
CA ASP A 104 -0.15 -5.01 7.88
C ASP A 104 -0.04 -5.77 9.20
N ASP A 105 -0.93 -5.47 10.12
CA ASP A 105 -1.02 -6.19 11.39
C ASP A 105 -1.73 -7.54 11.18
N PRO A 106 -1.44 -8.56 12.00
CA PRO A 106 -2.16 -9.82 11.94
C PRO A 106 -3.65 -9.63 12.27
N PRO A 107 -4.56 -10.44 11.70
CA PRO A 107 -5.99 -10.34 11.96
C PRO A 107 -6.33 -10.40 13.47
N SER A 108 -7.19 -9.49 13.90
CA SER A 108 -7.70 -9.43 15.27
C SER A 108 -8.67 -10.57 15.54
N ILE A 109 -8.62 -11.13 16.75
CA ILE A 109 -9.63 -12.08 17.27
C ILE A 109 -10.69 -11.39 18.13
N GLY A 110 -10.55 -10.09 18.36
CA GLY A 110 -11.45 -9.28 19.18
C GLY A 110 -12.52 -8.56 18.35
N PRO A 111 -13.43 -7.82 19.01
CA PRO A 111 -14.39 -6.99 18.30
C PRO A 111 -13.66 -5.88 17.51
N CYS A 112 -14.11 -5.64 16.29
CA CYS A 112 -13.66 -4.55 15.44
C CYS A 112 -14.75 -3.48 15.31
N PRO A 113 -14.39 -2.19 15.23
CA PRO A 113 -15.36 -1.14 15.01
C PRO A 113 -15.95 -1.22 13.58
N THR A 114 -17.24 -0.93 13.46
CA THR A 114 -17.92 -0.79 12.16
C THR A 114 -17.87 0.67 11.75
N VAL A 115 -16.72 1.11 11.25
CA VAL A 115 -16.49 2.48 10.79
C VAL A 115 -15.86 2.45 9.40
N ASP A 116 -16.21 3.43 8.59
CA ASP A 116 -15.52 3.72 7.34
C ASP A 116 -14.62 4.94 7.55
N MET A 117 -13.44 4.91 6.91
CA MET A 117 -12.51 6.04 6.92
C MET A 117 -12.35 6.57 5.51
N LEU A 118 -12.63 7.86 5.35
CA LEU A 118 -12.35 8.60 4.14
C LEU A 118 -10.94 9.18 4.27
N LEU A 119 -10.04 8.80 3.36
CA LEU A 119 -8.64 9.21 3.35
C LEU A 119 -8.31 9.78 1.99
N ILE A 120 -7.36 10.72 1.96
CA ILE A 120 -6.77 11.16 0.70
C ILE A 120 -6.03 10.00 0.04
N GLU A 121 -6.04 9.99 -1.29
CA GLU A 121 -5.21 9.07 -2.06
C GLU A 121 -3.79 9.63 -2.16
N VAL A 122 -2.81 8.73 -2.10
CA VAL A 122 -1.39 9.08 -2.26
C VAL A 122 -0.82 8.29 -3.44
N TRP A 123 -0.17 9.00 -4.34
CA TRP A 123 0.55 8.46 -5.47
C TRP A 123 2.04 8.76 -5.33
N LEU A 124 2.90 7.85 -5.78
CA LEU A 124 4.31 8.13 -5.97
C LEU A 124 4.61 8.18 -7.46
N VAL A 125 5.44 9.14 -7.88
CA VAL A 125 5.81 9.34 -9.27
C VAL A 125 7.33 9.33 -9.40
N ASP A 126 7.85 8.59 -10.39
CA ASP A 126 9.28 8.51 -10.68
C ASP A 126 9.73 9.54 -11.73
N ALA A 127 11.04 9.56 -12.04
CA ALA A 127 11.61 10.49 -13.03
C ALA A 127 11.18 10.21 -14.48
N GLY A 128 10.53 9.08 -14.74
CA GLY A 128 9.99 8.68 -16.04
C GLY A 128 8.51 8.98 -16.21
N ASP A 129 7.90 9.77 -15.31
CA ASP A 129 6.46 10.05 -15.28
C ASP A 129 5.58 8.79 -15.15
N ARG A 130 6.10 7.78 -14.44
CA ARG A 130 5.34 6.60 -14.05
C ARG A 130 4.87 6.75 -12.61
N GLY A 131 3.60 6.41 -12.39
CA GLY A 131 2.93 6.51 -11.11
C GLY A 131 2.59 5.14 -10.53
N ILE A 132 2.57 5.06 -9.21
CA ILE A 132 1.92 3.98 -8.45
C ILE A 132 0.93 4.58 -7.47
N ARG A 133 -0.27 3.99 -7.37
CA ARG A 133 -1.23 4.33 -6.32
C ARG A 133 -0.91 3.54 -5.07
N LEU A 134 -0.70 4.22 -3.94
CA LEU A 134 -0.36 3.56 -2.70
C LEU A 134 -1.60 3.06 -1.97
N ARG A 135 -1.45 1.91 -1.31
CA ARG A 135 -2.41 1.41 -0.34
C ARG A 135 -1.86 1.63 1.06
N TYR A 136 -2.66 2.19 1.96
CA TYR A 136 -2.31 2.28 3.37
C TYR A 136 -2.05 0.87 3.95
N PRO A 137 -1.10 0.73 4.88
CA PRO A 137 -1.02 -0.43 5.76
C PRO A 137 -2.32 -0.61 6.53
N LEU A 138 -2.69 -1.85 6.84
CA LEU A 138 -3.92 -2.17 7.56
C LEU A 138 -3.62 -2.66 8.97
N ASP A 139 -4.48 -2.29 9.92
CA ASP A 139 -4.49 -2.87 11.26
C ASP A 139 -5.15 -4.26 11.26
N GLY A 140 -5.18 -4.91 12.42
CA GLY A 140 -5.76 -6.26 12.55
C GLY A 140 -7.27 -6.31 12.31
N CYS A 141 -7.95 -5.16 12.27
CA CYS A 141 -9.36 -5.03 11.93
C CYS A 141 -9.59 -4.72 10.44
N GLY A 142 -8.53 -4.58 9.65
CA GLY A 142 -8.60 -4.22 8.24
C GLY A 142 -8.78 -2.71 8.00
N LEU A 143 -8.60 -1.88 9.02
CA LEU A 143 -8.66 -0.43 8.90
C LEU A 143 -7.29 0.14 8.52
N PRO A 144 -7.23 1.18 7.67
CA PRO A 144 -5.99 1.90 7.39
C PRO A 144 -5.26 2.42 8.63
N LYS A 145 -3.95 2.17 8.69
CA LYS A 145 -2.98 2.81 9.61
C LYS A 145 -2.55 4.14 8.99
N ALA A 146 -3.42 5.14 9.08
CA ALA A 146 -3.31 6.38 8.33
C ALA A 146 -2.38 7.44 8.96
N ASP A 147 -2.29 7.49 10.30
CA ASP A 147 -1.68 8.62 11.02
C ASP A 147 -0.24 8.93 10.56
N ASP A 148 0.66 7.94 10.56
CA ASP A 148 2.06 8.12 10.14
C ASP A 148 2.16 8.53 8.66
N ALA A 149 1.31 7.95 7.81
CA ALA A 149 1.29 8.26 6.39
C ALA A 149 0.80 9.68 6.12
N LEU A 150 -0.26 10.13 6.81
CA LEU A 150 -0.78 11.50 6.68
C LEU A 150 0.20 12.54 7.23
N TRP A 151 0.85 12.27 8.37
CA TRP A 151 1.93 13.14 8.86
C TRP A 151 3.10 13.24 7.89
N ALA A 152 3.47 12.13 7.25
CA ALA A 152 4.53 12.15 6.26
C ALA A 152 4.13 12.93 5.00
N VAL A 153 2.86 12.86 4.58
CA VAL A 153 2.31 13.69 3.49
C VAL A 153 2.34 15.17 3.84
N ASP A 154 1.85 15.55 5.02
CA ASP A 154 1.80 16.94 5.50
C ASP A 154 3.18 17.58 5.68
N ALA A 155 4.21 16.77 5.93
CA ALA A 155 5.59 17.24 6.04
C ALA A 155 6.23 17.60 4.68
N LEU A 156 5.65 17.14 3.57
CA LEU A 156 6.14 17.46 2.23
C LEU A 156 5.68 18.85 1.80
N ARG A 157 6.50 19.48 0.94
CA ARG A 157 6.18 20.80 0.41
C ARG A 157 5.31 20.66 -0.83
N VAL A 158 4.16 21.33 -0.82
CA VAL A 158 3.36 21.54 -2.04
C VAL A 158 4.15 22.43 -3.00
N VAL A 159 4.41 21.92 -4.21
CA VAL A 159 5.12 22.66 -5.26
C VAL A 159 4.24 23.02 -6.44
N ALA A 160 3.12 22.33 -6.60
CA ALA A 160 2.08 22.64 -7.57
C ALA A 160 0.74 22.09 -7.07
N GLU A 161 -0.35 22.72 -7.48
CA GLU A 161 -1.72 22.32 -7.16
C GLU A 161 -2.61 22.54 -8.39
N LYS A 162 -3.59 21.66 -8.58
CA LYS A 162 -4.66 21.84 -9.56
C LYS A 162 -5.96 21.22 -9.05
N HIS A 163 -7.05 21.58 -9.72
CA HIS A 163 -8.38 21.08 -9.42
C HIS A 163 -8.93 20.30 -10.62
N LEU A 164 -9.48 19.11 -10.37
CA LEU A 164 -10.17 18.29 -11.36
C LEU A 164 -11.68 18.39 -11.13
N ASP A 165 -12.43 18.49 -12.23
CA ASP A 165 -13.90 18.50 -12.26
C ASP A 165 -14.54 19.46 -11.23
N ALA A 166 -13.94 20.66 -11.10
CA ALA A 166 -14.35 21.65 -10.12
C ALA A 166 -15.69 22.29 -10.50
N GLU A 167 -16.70 22.10 -9.65
CA GLU A 167 -18.01 22.72 -9.79
C GLU A 167 -18.35 23.51 -8.51
N LEU A 168 -18.78 24.75 -8.68
CA LEU A 168 -19.18 25.58 -7.55
C LEU A 168 -20.50 25.03 -6.99
N VAL A 169 -20.51 24.68 -5.72
CA VAL A 169 -21.71 24.20 -5.04
C VAL A 169 -22.66 25.38 -4.86
N GLU A 170 -23.82 25.35 -5.52
CA GLU A 170 -24.83 26.38 -5.35
C GLU A 170 -25.25 26.44 -3.87
N PRO A 171 -25.27 27.63 -3.23
CA PRO A 171 -25.75 27.77 -1.86
C PRO A 171 -27.26 27.54 -1.83
N GLY A 172 -27.67 26.28 -1.75
CA GLY A 172 -29.07 25.94 -1.94
C GLY A 172 -29.42 24.47 -1.80
N ASP A 173 -28.78 23.71 -0.90
CA ASP A 173 -29.29 22.39 -0.45
C ASP A 173 -28.66 21.95 0.89
N ALA A 174 -28.40 22.91 1.80
CA ALA A 174 -28.28 22.57 3.21
C ALA A 174 -29.68 22.18 3.73
N GLY A 175 -30.05 20.92 3.52
CA GLY A 175 -31.21 20.31 4.17
C GLY A 175 -31.10 20.47 5.70
N PRO A 176 -32.24 20.48 6.41
CA PRO A 176 -32.31 20.80 7.84
C PRO A 176 -31.50 19.86 8.73
#